data_AF-A0A4P7MZL0-F1
#
_entry.id   AF-A0A4P7MZL0-F1
#
_cell.length_a   1.000
_cell.length_b   1.000
_cell.length_c   1.000
_cell.angle_alpha   90.00
_cell.angle_beta   90.00
_cell.angle_gamma   90.00
#
_symmetry.space_group_name_H-M   'P 1'
#
loop_
_entity.id
_entity.type
_entity.pdbx_description
1 polymer ?
#
loop_
_entity_poly.entity_id
_entity_poly.type
_entity_poly.pdbx_seq_one_letter_code
_entity_poly.pdbx_strand_id
1 'polypeptide(L)'
;MRKGGNPFTLNANGEVAKVFLNTDDRKFAQIRLDELIQVRDEEYGIKQPLSTPQTKGSVPFRPRALSDLKSSPTHLLFARLHEEWELNDAWYSSTFMHLFTTIKYFSQRYFGTNMFLEGFSPWKEGKFSPIFLDFVHQVACPDPIATWDSLLMESSQKSSLVCGVFTKALLDTVFTSLLFGASDEQMTLLRTHDETTLDLDGYKRTARRGAIVRDFLGDDITTPRFWVDVGQLSTEITEMFLPLINLQGQAAPHDDWPELTEIHQQIFHIVSIAAYLSIIIRRSETIIDYFMAPLGSQWGPTHVEENIGIYHNSRVAVVAQDDLDEERAKVAKSLAEARAKTLSTGLPSLYRGIMGGNKVVEYRRPIRTAKVGIAMFPRIKRHRTLCDPERWDKWTAEHESLVFRGRVTYYYGREHDPLGLDQKPTLAEYRMTKWEKLWANHYSPRHWLLLLTLFLLVLHLWQPWIFQNLTAALYALAFLVFVTVKRICEASIQIVAGLIGDRAQPTPPGTESEYVQT
;
A
#
# COMPACT_ATOMS: atom_id res chain seq x y z
N MET A 1 3.56 19.55 -35.43
CA MET A 1 2.82 20.31 -34.38
C MET A 1 1.35 19.97 -34.44
N ARG A 2 0.87 19.04 -33.59
CA ARG A 2 -0.57 18.80 -33.39
C ARG A 2 -0.97 19.49 -32.09
N LYS A 3 -1.91 20.43 -32.16
CA LYS A 3 -2.45 21.19 -31.04
C LYS A 3 -3.12 20.23 -30.05
N GLY A 4 -2.80 20.39 -28.76
CA GLY A 4 -3.46 19.66 -27.67
C GLY A 4 -4.95 19.95 -27.64
N GLY A 5 -5.75 18.92 -27.90
CA GLY A 5 -7.19 18.95 -27.70
C GLY A 5 -7.49 18.69 -26.22
N ASN A 6 -8.42 19.48 -25.67
CA ASN A 6 -8.90 19.36 -24.30
C ASN A 6 -9.56 17.97 -24.10
N PRO A 7 -9.14 17.13 -23.13
CA PRO A 7 -9.69 15.79 -22.93
C PRO A 7 -11.15 15.77 -22.43
N PHE A 8 -11.78 16.94 -22.25
CA PHE A 8 -13.13 17.12 -21.71
C PHE A 8 -14.23 17.40 -22.77
N THR A 9 -14.05 16.99 -24.04
CA THR A 9 -15.10 17.21 -25.05
C THR A 9 -16.24 16.19 -24.93
N LEU A 10 -17.36 16.64 -24.35
CA LEU A 10 -18.66 15.96 -24.36
C LEU A 10 -19.30 16.04 -25.76
N ASN A 11 -20.06 15.02 -26.17
CA ASN A 11 -20.92 15.16 -27.35
C ASN A 11 -22.21 15.94 -26.97
N ALA A 12 -22.98 16.34 -27.99
CA ALA A 12 -24.11 17.28 -27.87
C ALA A 12 -25.25 16.83 -26.92
N ASN A 13 -25.23 15.60 -26.42
CA ASN A 13 -26.27 15.05 -25.54
C ASN A 13 -25.79 14.86 -24.09
N GLY A 14 -24.59 15.30 -23.73
CA GLY A 14 -24.06 15.15 -22.36
C GLY A 14 -23.65 13.71 -21.98
N GLU A 15 -23.70 12.76 -22.92
CA GLU A 15 -23.20 11.40 -22.74
C GLU A 15 -21.78 11.29 -23.30
N VAL A 16 -20.84 10.72 -22.54
CA VAL A 16 -19.52 10.35 -23.10
C VAL A 16 -19.77 9.26 -24.14
N ALA A 17 -19.18 9.41 -25.33
CA ALA A 17 -19.21 8.40 -26.37
C ALA A 17 -18.89 7.02 -25.77
N LYS A 18 -19.81 6.06 -25.97
CA LYS A 18 -19.75 4.65 -25.53
C LYS A 18 -18.50 3.85 -25.98
N VAL A 19 -17.48 4.51 -26.54
CA VAL A 19 -16.30 3.91 -27.16
C VAL A 19 -15.30 3.35 -26.13
N PHE A 20 -15.37 3.74 -24.85
CA PHE A 20 -14.37 3.34 -23.84
C PHE A 20 -14.86 2.43 -22.72
N LEU A 21 -16.09 1.96 -22.79
CA LEU A 21 -16.63 1.08 -21.76
C LEU A 21 -16.94 -0.28 -22.36
N ASN A 22 -16.16 -1.26 -21.90
CA ASN A 22 -16.65 -2.58 -21.50
C ASN A 22 -16.38 -3.80 -22.41
N THR A 23 -15.42 -3.78 -23.34
CA THR A 23 -14.98 -5.06 -23.99
C THR A 23 -13.60 -5.05 -24.63
N ASP A 24 -12.98 -3.88 -24.79
CA ASP A 24 -11.74 -3.73 -25.54
C ASP A 24 -10.47 -3.61 -24.67
N ASP A 25 -10.58 -3.30 -23.37
CA ASP A 25 -9.40 -3.13 -22.50
C ASP A 25 -8.57 -4.41 -22.33
N ARG A 26 -9.21 -5.60 -22.28
CA ARG A 26 -8.47 -6.87 -22.20
C ARG A 26 -7.74 -7.19 -23.49
N LYS A 27 -8.35 -6.92 -24.66
CA LYS A 27 -7.72 -7.12 -25.97
C LYS A 27 -6.60 -6.11 -26.20
N PHE A 28 -6.81 -4.83 -25.88
CA PHE A 28 -5.77 -3.82 -25.94
C PHE A 28 -4.64 -4.09 -24.94
N ALA A 29 -4.94 -4.55 -23.73
CA ALA A 29 -3.92 -4.98 -22.77
C ALA A 29 -3.13 -6.19 -23.28
N GLN A 30 -3.80 -7.17 -23.92
CA GLN A 30 -3.14 -8.31 -24.55
C GLN A 30 -2.25 -7.88 -25.72
N ILE A 31 -2.76 -7.09 -26.67
CA ILE A 31 -1.97 -6.60 -27.82
C ILE A 31 -0.75 -5.82 -27.33
N ARG A 32 -0.94 -4.93 -26.35
CA ARG A 32 0.15 -4.16 -25.77
C ARG A 32 1.15 -5.06 -25.02
N LEU A 33 0.67 -6.11 -24.36
CA LEU A 33 1.53 -7.09 -23.71
C LEU A 33 2.32 -7.89 -24.75
N ASP A 34 1.72 -8.30 -25.85
CA ASP A 34 2.37 -9.05 -26.93
C ASP A 34 3.44 -8.19 -27.63
N GLU A 35 3.15 -6.91 -27.90
CA GLU A 35 4.13 -5.92 -28.38
C GLU A 35 5.29 -5.76 -27.38
N LEU A 36 4.98 -5.63 -26.08
CA LEU A 36 6.01 -5.50 -25.05
C LEU A 36 6.79 -6.80 -24.83
N ILE A 37 6.19 -7.97 -25.08
CA ILE A 37 6.86 -9.27 -25.06
C ILE A 37 7.82 -9.37 -26.23
N GLN A 38 7.43 -8.91 -27.42
CA GLN A 38 8.32 -8.88 -28.58
C GLN A 38 9.50 -7.95 -28.33
N VAL A 39 9.25 -6.72 -27.84
CA VAL A 39 10.31 -5.79 -27.42
C VAL A 39 11.17 -6.40 -26.31
N ARG A 40 10.57 -7.12 -25.36
CA ARG A 40 11.31 -7.83 -24.30
C ARG A 40 12.23 -8.91 -24.85
N ASP A 41 11.76 -9.71 -25.77
CA ASP A 41 12.50 -10.83 -26.34
C ASP A 41 13.64 -10.32 -27.24
N GLU A 42 13.39 -9.25 -28.01
CA GLU A 42 14.33 -8.64 -28.95
C GLU A 42 15.36 -7.71 -28.26
N GLU A 43 14.95 -6.93 -27.25
CA GLU A 43 15.78 -5.87 -26.63
C GLU A 43 16.35 -6.26 -25.25
N TYR A 44 15.65 -7.12 -24.49
CA TYR A 44 16.01 -7.47 -23.11
C TYR A 44 16.49 -8.92 -22.95
N GLY A 45 16.37 -9.74 -24.00
CA GLY A 45 16.84 -11.12 -24.02
C GLY A 45 16.07 -12.05 -23.06
N ILE A 46 14.92 -11.64 -22.52
CA ILE A 46 14.13 -12.49 -21.62
C ILE A 46 13.23 -13.38 -22.45
N LYS A 47 13.69 -14.56 -22.86
CA LYS A 47 12.90 -15.47 -23.69
C LYS A 47 11.95 -16.29 -22.82
N GLN A 48 10.66 -16.25 -23.14
CA GLN A 48 9.73 -17.23 -22.63
C GLN A 48 10.04 -18.61 -23.26
N PRO A 49 10.09 -19.69 -22.46
CA PRO A 49 10.22 -21.03 -23.01
C PRO A 49 9.00 -21.34 -23.89
N LEU A 50 9.25 -21.94 -25.06
CA LEU A 50 8.25 -22.37 -26.07
C LEU A 50 7.12 -23.26 -25.51
N SER A 51 7.32 -23.83 -24.32
CA SER A 51 6.43 -24.74 -23.62
C SER A 51 5.89 -24.15 -22.32
N THR A 52 5.48 -22.88 -22.31
CA THR A 52 4.64 -22.41 -21.22
C THR A 52 3.32 -23.17 -21.31
N PRO A 53 2.88 -23.87 -20.24
CA PRO A 53 1.57 -24.51 -20.26
C PRO A 53 0.50 -23.43 -20.36
N GLN A 54 0.10 -23.10 -21.59
CA GLN A 54 -1.23 -22.56 -21.85
C GLN A 54 -2.18 -23.74 -21.76
N THR A 55 -2.38 -24.26 -20.56
CA THR A 55 -3.40 -25.27 -20.35
C THR A 55 -4.74 -24.57 -20.55
N LYS A 56 -5.30 -24.71 -21.75
CA LYS A 56 -6.73 -24.52 -22.06
C LYS A 56 -7.62 -25.52 -21.29
N GLY A 57 -7.17 -26.00 -20.14
CA GLY A 57 -7.90 -26.96 -19.31
C GLY A 57 -8.85 -26.19 -18.42
N SER A 58 -10.04 -25.90 -18.94
CA SER A 58 -11.16 -25.50 -18.09
C SER A 58 -11.53 -26.66 -17.18
N VAL A 59 -11.20 -26.53 -15.90
CA VAL A 59 -11.62 -27.50 -14.89
C VAL A 59 -12.74 -26.87 -14.07
N PRO A 60 -13.84 -27.59 -13.80
CA PRO A 60 -14.86 -27.13 -12.87
C PRO A 60 -14.21 -26.68 -11.55
N PHE A 61 -14.66 -25.56 -11.02
CA PHE A 61 -14.02 -25.00 -9.84
C PHE A 61 -14.17 -25.96 -8.64
N ARG A 62 -13.05 -26.21 -7.96
CA ARG A 62 -13.00 -26.80 -6.62
C ARG A 62 -12.13 -25.90 -5.73
N PRO A 63 -12.40 -25.82 -4.41
CA PRO A 63 -11.53 -25.12 -3.48
C PRO A 63 -10.09 -25.60 -3.61
N ARG A 64 -9.16 -24.66 -3.72
CA ARG A 64 -7.76 -24.89 -4.03
C ARG A 64 -6.90 -24.74 -2.79
N ALA A 65 -5.83 -25.53 -2.76
CA ALA A 65 -4.80 -25.49 -1.72
C ALA A 65 -3.41 -25.43 -2.36
N LEU A 66 -2.40 -24.99 -1.62
CA LEU A 66 -1.01 -25.03 -2.11
C LEU A 66 -0.55 -26.44 -2.51
N SER A 67 -1.12 -27.49 -1.91
CA SER A 67 -0.87 -28.89 -2.29
C SER A 67 -1.30 -29.22 -3.72
N ASP A 68 -2.09 -28.36 -4.39
CA ASP A 68 -2.48 -28.55 -5.80
C ASP A 68 -1.37 -28.15 -6.78
N LEU A 69 -0.25 -27.58 -6.31
CA LEU A 69 0.90 -27.27 -7.15
C LEU A 69 1.66 -28.56 -7.49
N LYS A 70 1.45 -29.10 -8.70
CA LYS A 70 1.94 -30.43 -9.12
C LYS A 70 3.35 -30.45 -9.72
N SER A 71 3.88 -29.31 -10.16
CA SER A 71 5.14 -29.25 -10.92
C SER A 71 5.95 -28.01 -10.56
N SER A 72 7.28 -28.14 -10.67
CA SER A 72 8.18 -26.99 -10.62
C SER A 72 7.84 -26.01 -11.76
N PRO A 73 7.81 -24.69 -11.49
CA PRO A 73 7.56 -23.69 -12.51
C PRO A 73 8.62 -23.74 -13.61
N THR A 74 8.22 -23.44 -14.84
CA THR A 74 9.13 -23.33 -15.97
C THR A 74 9.90 -22.01 -15.88
N HIS A 75 11.22 -22.08 -15.91
CA HIS A 75 12.11 -20.92 -15.79
C HIS A 75 12.09 -20.05 -17.05
N LEU A 76 12.23 -18.74 -16.87
CA LEU A 76 12.53 -17.82 -17.97
C LEU A 76 14.01 -17.93 -18.34
N LEU A 77 14.33 -17.68 -19.60
CA LEU A 77 15.71 -17.60 -20.06
C LEU A 77 16.13 -16.14 -20.14
N PHE A 78 17.15 -15.75 -19.38
CA PHE A 78 17.76 -14.43 -19.45
C PHE A 78 18.99 -14.50 -20.36
N ALA A 79 18.89 -13.98 -21.59
CA ALA A 79 19.93 -14.08 -22.61
C ALA A 79 20.88 -12.86 -22.64
N ARG A 80 20.53 -11.77 -21.95
CA ARG A 80 21.41 -10.59 -21.89
C ARG A 80 22.51 -10.84 -20.87
N LEU A 81 23.72 -11.07 -21.38
CA LEU A 81 24.95 -10.99 -20.59
C LEU A 81 25.11 -9.56 -20.07
N HIS A 82 25.68 -9.48 -18.88
CA HIS A 82 25.86 -8.27 -18.08
C HIS A 82 26.97 -7.33 -18.64
N GLU A 83 27.10 -7.25 -19.97
CA GLU A 83 28.19 -6.57 -20.71
C GLU A 83 28.31 -5.09 -20.34
N GLU A 84 27.18 -4.40 -20.19
CA GLU A 84 27.11 -3.04 -19.66
C GLU A 84 26.64 -3.08 -18.21
N TRP A 85 27.40 -2.46 -17.30
CA TRP A 85 26.99 -2.32 -15.90
C TRP A 85 26.04 -1.14 -15.65
N GLU A 86 25.92 -0.22 -16.61
CA GLU A 86 25.06 0.95 -16.51
C GLU A 86 24.21 1.13 -17.75
N LEU A 87 22.89 1.19 -17.57
CA LEU A 87 21.92 1.25 -18.66
C LEU A 87 21.29 2.64 -18.78
N ASN A 88 20.73 2.96 -19.94
CA ASN A 88 20.09 4.25 -20.19
C ASN A 88 18.67 4.31 -19.58
N ASP A 89 18.12 5.52 -19.46
CA ASP A 89 16.79 5.72 -18.87
C ASP A 89 15.66 5.09 -19.68
N ALA A 90 15.82 4.99 -21.01
CA ALA A 90 14.84 4.36 -21.89
C ALA A 90 14.68 2.87 -21.57
N TRP A 91 15.78 2.18 -21.31
CA TRP A 91 15.79 0.79 -20.89
C TRP A 91 15.04 0.59 -19.57
N TYR A 92 15.37 1.40 -18.54
CA TYR A 92 14.67 1.30 -17.25
C TYR A 92 13.18 1.62 -17.42
N SER A 93 12.84 2.67 -18.17
CA SER A 93 11.46 3.08 -18.39
C SER A 93 10.63 1.99 -19.05
N SER A 94 11.18 1.37 -20.11
CA SER A 94 10.53 0.27 -20.80
C SER A 94 10.41 -0.99 -19.95
N THR A 95 11.45 -1.33 -19.18
CA THR A 95 11.44 -2.53 -18.33
C THR A 95 10.44 -2.39 -17.17
N PHE A 96 10.37 -1.22 -16.52
CA PHE A 96 9.33 -0.96 -15.52
C PHE A 96 7.93 -0.94 -16.14
N MET A 97 7.77 -0.43 -17.37
CA MET A 97 6.50 -0.51 -18.10
C MET A 97 6.09 -1.95 -18.41
N HIS A 98 7.03 -2.79 -18.82
CA HIS A 98 6.79 -4.20 -19.05
C HIS A 98 6.36 -4.92 -17.77
N LEU A 99 7.08 -4.69 -16.66
CA LEU A 99 6.73 -5.25 -15.36
C LEU A 99 5.33 -4.82 -14.90
N PHE A 100 5.04 -3.51 -14.94
CA PHE A 100 3.72 -2.98 -14.60
C PHE A 100 2.62 -3.59 -15.48
N THR A 101 2.82 -3.63 -16.79
CA THR A 101 1.82 -4.15 -17.73
C THR A 101 1.56 -5.63 -17.51
N THR A 102 2.61 -6.41 -17.20
CA THR A 102 2.48 -7.84 -16.90
C THR A 102 1.69 -8.07 -15.61
N ILE A 103 1.96 -7.30 -14.54
CA ILE A 103 1.20 -7.36 -13.28
C ILE A 103 -0.25 -6.92 -13.49
N LYS A 104 -0.47 -5.85 -14.25
CA LYS A 104 -1.81 -5.35 -14.57
C LYS A 104 -2.60 -6.39 -15.34
N TYR A 105 -2.01 -6.99 -16.37
CA TYR A 105 -2.64 -8.04 -17.17
C TYR A 105 -2.97 -9.26 -16.31
N PHE A 106 -2.04 -9.73 -15.48
CA PHE A 106 -2.29 -10.82 -14.52
C PHE A 106 -3.49 -10.50 -13.62
N SER A 107 -3.52 -9.30 -13.04
CA SER A 107 -4.61 -8.84 -12.18
C SER A 107 -5.96 -8.80 -12.91
N GLN A 108 -5.99 -8.31 -14.15
CA GLN A 108 -7.20 -8.25 -14.97
C GLN A 108 -7.68 -9.63 -15.43
N ARG A 109 -6.76 -10.53 -15.79
CA ARG A 109 -7.05 -11.87 -16.27
C ARG A 109 -7.70 -12.73 -15.19
N TYR A 110 -7.13 -12.75 -13.99
CA TYR A 110 -7.59 -13.66 -12.92
C TYR A 110 -8.55 -13.00 -11.92
N PHE A 111 -8.47 -11.68 -11.75
CA PHE A 111 -9.24 -10.96 -10.74
C PHE A 111 -10.14 -9.87 -11.33
N GLY A 112 -10.18 -9.69 -12.66
CA GLY A 112 -11.00 -8.67 -13.33
C GLY A 112 -12.42 -9.14 -13.70
N THR A 113 -13.06 -10.01 -12.92
CA THR A 113 -14.42 -10.51 -13.18
C THR A 113 -15.37 -10.18 -12.02
N ASN A 114 -16.56 -9.67 -12.35
CA ASN A 114 -17.64 -9.41 -11.38
C ASN A 114 -18.34 -10.74 -11.08
N MET A 115 -18.10 -11.32 -9.91
CA MET A 115 -18.56 -12.68 -9.60
C MET A 115 -19.43 -12.73 -8.34
N PHE A 116 -19.41 -11.68 -7.51
CA PHE A 116 -20.10 -11.66 -6.24
C PHE A 116 -21.52 -11.09 -6.38
N LEU A 117 -22.47 -11.69 -5.66
CA LEU A 117 -23.85 -11.22 -5.59
C LEU A 117 -23.97 -9.96 -4.74
N GLU A 118 -25.00 -9.15 -4.99
CA GLU A 118 -25.32 -8.00 -4.15
C GLU A 118 -25.59 -8.44 -2.69
N GLY A 119 -25.00 -7.71 -1.74
CA GLY A 119 -25.15 -8.00 -0.30
C GLY A 119 -24.11 -8.97 0.28
N PHE A 120 -23.34 -9.67 -0.56
CA PHE A 120 -22.18 -10.45 -0.11
C PHE A 120 -21.08 -9.52 0.44
N SER A 121 -20.32 -9.94 1.45
CA SER A 121 -19.21 -9.13 1.99
C SER A 121 -17.90 -9.90 1.88
N PRO A 122 -17.16 -9.76 0.76
CA PRO A 122 -15.94 -10.53 0.52
C PRO A 122 -14.93 -10.39 1.65
N TRP A 123 -14.83 -9.20 2.25
CA TRP A 123 -13.89 -8.93 3.35
C TRP A 123 -14.20 -9.68 4.64
N LYS A 124 -15.48 -9.98 4.90
CA LYS A 124 -15.89 -10.70 6.12
C LYS A 124 -15.86 -12.21 5.92
N GLU A 125 -16.25 -12.67 4.73
CA GLU A 125 -16.34 -14.09 4.41
C GLU A 125 -14.99 -14.68 4.00
N GLY A 126 -14.11 -13.83 3.46
CA GLY A 126 -12.76 -14.19 3.08
C GLY A 126 -11.81 -14.43 4.25
N LYS A 127 -11.13 -15.58 4.21
CA LYS A 127 -10.05 -15.95 5.13
C LYS A 127 -8.72 -15.36 4.68
N PHE A 128 -8.62 -14.05 4.60
CA PHE A 128 -7.41 -13.34 4.20
C PHE A 128 -6.30 -13.39 5.27
N SER A 129 -5.05 -13.53 4.84
CA SER A 129 -3.90 -13.47 5.74
C SER A 129 -3.67 -12.05 6.27
N PRO A 130 -3.04 -11.89 7.45
CA PRO A 130 -2.71 -10.57 7.99
C PRO A 130 -1.84 -9.72 7.05
N ILE A 131 -0.87 -10.35 6.38
CA ILE A 131 0.04 -9.68 5.43
C ILE A 131 -0.76 -9.12 4.23
N PHE A 132 -1.71 -9.90 3.69
CA PHE A 132 -2.56 -9.42 2.60
C PHE A 132 -3.35 -8.16 3.02
N LEU A 133 -3.92 -8.17 4.23
CA LEU A 133 -4.73 -7.05 4.73
C LEU A 133 -3.88 -5.80 5.00
N ASP A 134 -2.66 -5.99 5.48
CA ASP A 134 -1.70 -4.90 5.65
C ASP A 134 -1.33 -4.26 4.30
N PHE A 135 -1.03 -5.08 3.29
CA PHE A 135 -0.78 -4.59 1.94
C PHE A 135 -1.99 -3.86 1.35
N VAL A 136 -3.21 -4.41 1.52
CA VAL A 136 -4.44 -3.72 1.11
C VAL A 136 -4.56 -2.35 1.77
N HIS A 137 -4.29 -2.26 3.07
CA HIS A 137 -4.35 -1.00 3.80
C HIS A 137 -3.34 0.04 3.30
N GLN A 138 -2.16 -0.40 2.88
CA GLN A 138 -1.12 0.49 2.35
C GLN A 138 -1.38 0.95 0.91
N VAL A 139 -2.14 0.19 0.12
CA VAL A 139 -2.33 0.46 -1.32
C VAL A 139 -3.74 0.90 -1.71
N ALA A 140 -4.74 0.75 -0.84
CA ALA A 140 -6.11 1.12 -1.17
C ALA A 140 -6.89 1.76 -0.01
N CYS A 141 -7.72 2.73 -0.38
CA CYS A 141 -8.74 3.33 0.47
C CYS A 141 -10.06 3.37 -0.31
N PRO A 142 -11.19 2.94 0.29
CA PRO A 142 -12.47 3.02 -0.39
C PRO A 142 -12.89 4.49 -0.58
N ASP A 143 -13.61 4.76 -1.66
CA ASP A 143 -14.26 6.06 -1.89
C ASP A 143 -15.15 6.42 -0.67
N PRO A 144 -15.16 7.69 -0.19
CA PRO A 144 -16.10 8.20 0.82
C PRO A 144 -17.56 7.78 0.68
N ILE A 145 -18.06 7.51 -0.52
CA ILE A 145 -19.44 7.02 -0.72
C ILE A 145 -19.56 5.49 -0.84
N ALA A 146 -18.47 4.77 -1.10
CA ALA A 146 -18.47 3.32 -1.33
C ALA A 146 -18.07 2.52 -0.09
N THR A 147 -18.50 1.28 0.05
CA THR A 147 -18.03 0.40 1.14
C THR A 147 -16.69 -0.23 0.79
N TRP A 148 -15.96 -0.76 1.78
CA TRP A 148 -14.76 -1.56 1.50
C TRP A 148 -15.07 -2.70 0.51
N ASP A 149 -16.26 -3.29 0.57
CA ASP A 149 -16.67 -4.37 -0.33
C ASP A 149 -16.61 -3.96 -1.81
N SER A 150 -16.84 -2.68 -2.16
CA SER A 150 -16.78 -2.21 -3.56
C SER A 150 -15.45 -2.53 -4.23
N LEU A 151 -14.35 -2.49 -3.47
CA LEU A 151 -13.00 -2.78 -3.96
C LEU A 151 -12.84 -4.22 -4.46
N LEU A 152 -13.62 -5.18 -3.96
CA LEU A 152 -13.60 -6.57 -4.41
C LEU A 152 -14.82 -6.94 -5.27
N MET A 153 -15.93 -6.21 -5.15
CA MET A 153 -17.11 -6.40 -5.99
C MET A 153 -16.87 -5.95 -7.42
N GLU A 154 -16.34 -4.75 -7.61
CA GLU A 154 -16.12 -4.16 -8.93
C GLU A 154 -14.84 -4.69 -9.57
N SER A 155 -14.94 -5.22 -10.79
CA SER A 155 -13.84 -5.77 -11.58
C SER A 155 -12.67 -4.81 -11.76
N SER A 156 -12.97 -3.55 -12.06
CA SER A 156 -11.98 -2.48 -12.21
C SER A 156 -11.24 -2.22 -10.89
N GLN A 157 -11.96 -2.03 -9.79
CA GLN A 157 -11.37 -1.77 -8.48
C GLN A 157 -10.58 -2.99 -7.98
N LYS A 158 -11.10 -4.20 -8.16
CA LYS A 158 -10.47 -5.46 -7.74
C LYS A 158 -9.17 -5.72 -8.48
N SER A 159 -9.17 -5.57 -9.80
CA SER A 159 -7.94 -5.73 -10.59
C SER A 159 -6.90 -4.65 -10.26
N SER A 160 -7.32 -3.40 -10.03
CA SER A 160 -6.41 -2.34 -9.57
C SER A 160 -5.83 -2.64 -8.17
N LEU A 161 -6.66 -3.12 -7.25
CA LEU A 161 -6.24 -3.50 -5.90
C LEU A 161 -5.21 -4.63 -5.93
N VAL A 162 -5.51 -5.71 -6.66
CA VAL A 162 -4.59 -6.86 -6.79
C VAL A 162 -3.26 -6.42 -7.40
N CYS A 163 -3.29 -5.53 -8.39
CA CYS A 163 -2.08 -4.95 -8.98
C CYS A 163 -1.25 -4.20 -7.93
N GLY A 164 -1.89 -3.38 -7.09
CA GLY A 164 -1.23 -2.68 -5.98
C GLY A 164 -0.63 -3.62 -4.95
N VAL A 165 -1.40 -4.62 -4.49
CA VAL A 165 -0.96 -5.62 -3.50
C VAL A 165 0.23 -6.44 -4.03
N PHE A 166 0.16 -6.90 -5.28
CA PHE A 166 1.28 -7.63 -5.91
C PHE A 166 2.52 -6.73 -5.98
N THR A 167 2.36 -5.50 -6.48
CA THR A 167 3.48 -4.57 -6.57
C THR A 167 4.09 -4.27 -5.20
N LYS A 168 3.26 -4.14 -4.16
CA LYS A 168 3.72 -3.96 -2.78
C LYS A 168 4.54 -5.14 -2.28
N ALA A 169 4.09 -6.38 -2.56
CA ALA A 169 4.86 -7.58 -2.25
C ALA A 169 6.25 -7.55 -2.93
N LEU A 170 6.34 -7.16 -4.20
CA LEU A 170 7.62 -7.03 -4.91
C LEU A 170 8.48 -5.90 -4.37
N LEU A 171 7.90 -4.76 -4.01
CA LEU A 171 8.65 -3.65 -3.43
C LEU A 171 9.30 -4.06 -2.12
N ASP A 172 8.53 -4.63 -1.21
CA ASP A 172 8.97 -4.94 0.15
C ASP A 172 9.93 -6.13 0.23
N THR A 173 9.99 -6.98 -0.80
CA THR A 173 10.84 -8.18 -0.82
C THR A 173 11.97 -8.13 -1.86
N VAL A 174 11.66 -7.72 -3.10
CA VAL A 174 12.60 -7.78 -4.23
C VAL A 174 13.38 -6.48 -4.39
N PHE A 175 12.68 -5.34 -4.37
CA PHE A 175 13.30 -4.03 -4.65
C PHE A 175 13.89 -3.34 -3.43
N THR A 176 13.57 -3.77 -2.21
CA THR A 176 14.20 -3.33 -0.95
C THR A 176 15.44 -4.15 -0.60
N SER A 177 15.55 -5.39 -1.09
CA SER A 177 16.72 -6.26 -0.83
C SER A 177 18.02 -5.64 -1.37
N LEU A 178 19.12 -5.80 -0.64
CA LEU A 178 20.44 -5.31 -1.07
C LEU A 178 20.93 -6.03 -2.33
N LEU A 179 20.64 -7.33 -2.43
CA LEU A 179 20.87 -8.16 -3.61
C LEU A 179 19.96 -9.39 -3.52
N PHE A 180 18.95 -9.47 -4.37
CA PHE A 180 18.00 -10.58 -4.37
C PHE A 180 18.68 -11.90 -4.78
N GLY A 181 18.43 -13.00 -4.07
CA GLY A 181 19.05 -14.30 -4.35
C GLY A 181 20.52 -14.43 -3.95
N ALA A 182 21.07 -13.47 -3.19
CA ALA A 182 22.43 -13.55 -2.67
C ALA A 182 22.58 -14.68 -1.64
N SER A 183 23.79 -15.23 -1.48
CA SER A 183 24.08 -16.13 -0.36
C SER A 183 24.05 -15.37 0.97
N ASP A 184 23.98 -16.11 2.09
CA ASP A 184 23.96 -15.50 3.43
C ASP A 184 25.27 -14.73 3.71
N GLU A 185 26.40 -15.21 3.19
CA GLU A 185 27.70 -14.54 3.27
C GLU A 185 27.71 -13.23 2.45
N GLN A 186 27.23 -13.29 1.20
CA GLN A 186 27.12 -12.11 0.33
C GLN A 186 26.21 -11.04 0.96
N MET A 187 25.06 -11.45 1.50
CA MET A 187 24.13 -10.54 2.16
C MET A 187 24.73 -9.92 3.43
N THR A 188 25.48 -10.70 4.21
CA THR A 188 26.18 -10.20 5.40
C THR A 188 27.20 -9.13 5.03
N LEU A 189 28.02 -9.39 4.00
CA LEU A 189 29.00 -8.42 3.50
C LEU A 189 28.34 -7.12 3.03
N LEU A 190 27.23 -7.20 2.29
CA LEU A 190 26.49 -6.03 1.82
C LEU A 190 25.91 -5.21 2.99
N ARG A 191 25.39 -5.87 4.02
CA ARG A 191 24.89 -5.19 5.23
C ARG A 191 26.01 -4.50 5.99
N THR A 192 27.13 -5.18 6.21
CA THR A 192 28.29 -4.59 6.88
C THR A 192 28.83 -3.40 6.09
N HIS A 193 28.87 -3.48 4.75
CA HIS A 193 29.22 -2.33 3.91
C HIS A 193 28.26 -1.16 4.13
N ASP A 194 26.94 -1.39 4.05
CA ASP A 194 25.96 -0.30 4.20
C ASP A 194 26.00 0.34 5.60
N GLU A 195 26.24 -0.45 6.65
CA GLU A 195 26.41 0.03 8.03
C GLU A 195 27.72 0.82 8.23
N THR A 196 28.82 0.39 7.63
CA THR A 196 30.14 1.05 7.77
C THR A 196 30.30 2.28 6.89
N THR A 197 29.35 2.55 6.00
CA THR A 197 29.39 3.67 5.05
C THR A 197 28.22 4.64 5.22
N LEU A 198 27.56 4.63 6.38
CA LEU A 198 26.46 5.56 6.70
C LEU A 198 26.91 7.04 6.73
N ASP A 199 28.18 7.30 6.99
CA ASP A 199 28.81 8.62 6.99
C ASP A 199 29.17 9.12 5.58
N LEU A 200 29.17 8.23 4.58
CA LEU A 200 29.39 8.58 3.19
C LEU A 200 28.11 9.10 2.54
N ASP A 201 28.30 9.93 1.51
CA ASP A 201 27.21 10.35 0.63
C ASP A 201 26.55 9.14 -0.07
N GLY A 202 25.24 9.25 -0.31
CA GLY A 202 24.40 8.18 -0.85
C GLY A 202 24.84 7.68 -2.23
N TYR A 203 25.40 8.54 -3.08
CA TYR A 203 25.92 8.15 -4.39
C TYR A 203 27.19 7.32 -4.25
N LYS A 204 28.11 7.73 -3.37
CA LYS A 204 29.35 6.98 -3.10
C LYS A 204 29.06 5.60 -2.56
N ARG A 205 28.12 5.49 -1.62
CA ARG A 205 27.68 4.20 -1.08
C ARG A 205 27.07 3.31 -2.17
N THR A 206 26.22 3.87 -3.03
CA THR A 206 25.58 3.12 -4.11
C THR A 206 26.58 2.64 -5.16
N ALA A 207 27.51 3.49 -5.59
CA ALA A 207 28.56 3.11 -6.53
C ALA A 207 29.47 2.00 -5.99
N ARG A 208 29.90 2.08 -4.72
CA ARG A 208 30.69 1.02 -4.06
C ARG A 208 29.92 -0.28 -3.95
N ARG A 209 28.66 -0.23 -3.55
CA ARG A 209 27.79 -1.41 -3.50
C ARG A 209 27.63 -2.04 -4.89
N GLY A 210 27.45 -1.21 -5.93
CA GLY A 210 27.42 -1.67 -7.32
C GLY A 210 28.68 -2.44 -7.71
N ALA A 211 29.86 -1.93 -7.35
CA ALA A 211 31.13 -2.63 -7.58
C ALA A 211 31.19 -3.99 -6.86
N ILE A 212 30.84 -4.05 -5.58
CA ILE A 212 30.80 -5.31 -4.82
C ILE A 212 29.85 -6.32 -5.45
N VAL A 213 28.66 -5.87 -5.88
CA VAL A 213 27.68 -6.73 -6.55
C VAL A 213 28.20 -7.25 -7.88
N ARG A 214 28.94 -6.43 -8.65
CA ARG A 214 29.60 -6.88 -9.88
C ARG A 214 30.64 -7.96 -9.60
N ASP A 215 31.45 -7.79 -8.55
CA ASP A 215 32.45 -8.78 -8.14
C ASP A 215 31.80 -10.09 -7.68
N PHE A 216 30.66 -10.02 -6.98
CA PHE A 216 29.90 -11.20 -6.56
C PHE A 216 29.29 -11.99 -7.71
N LEU A 217 28.85 -11.30 -8.77
CA LEU A 217 28.24 -11.93 -9.93
C LEU A 217 29.30 -12.44 -10.91
N GLY A 218 30.43 -11.75 -11.07
CA GLY A 218 31.42 -12.08 -12.09
C GLY A 218 30.76 -12.17 -13.47
N ASP A 219 30.86 -13.34 -14.10
CA ASP A 219 30.25 -13.64 -15.40
C ASP A 219 28.82 -14.21 -15.28
N ASP A 220 28.33 -14.49 -14.06
CA ASP A 220 27.01 -15.07 -13.84
C ASP A 220 25.90 -14.02 -14.04
N ILE A 221 24.84 -14.45 -14.74
CA ILE A 221 23.67 -13.60 -15.03
C ILE A 221 22.79 -13.43 -13.80
N THR A 222 22.74 -14.44 -12.93
CA THR A 222 21.86 -14.52 -11.76
C THR A 222 22.65 -14.82 -10.50
N THR A 223 22.13 -14.40 -9.35
CA THR A 223 22.71 -14.71 -8.05
C THR A 223 22.58 -16.19 -7.66
N PRO A 224 23.39 -16.70 -6.72
CA PRO A 224 23.47 -18.14 -6.44
C PRO A 224 22.13 -18.79 -6.03
N ARG A 225 21.28 -18.07 -5.29
CA ARG A 225 19.98 -18.55 -4.81
C ARG A 225 18.81 -18.04 -5.65
N PHE A 226 19.05 -17.41 -6.80
CA PHE A 226 18.04 -16.72 -7.59
C PHE A 226 16.74 -17.53 -7.77
N TRP A 227 16.82 -18.74 -8.33
CA TRP A 227 15.64 -19.56 -8.62
C TRP A 227 14.97 -20.12 -7.36
N VAL A 228 15.74 -20.36 -6.29
CA VAL A 228 15.21 -20.82 -5.00
C VAL A 228 14.34 -19.73 -4.39
N ASP A 229 14.89 -18.52 -4.31
CA ASP A 229 14.21 -17.38 -3.68
C ASP A 229 13.04 -16.89 -4.56
N VAL A 230 13.15 -16.93 -5.90
CA VAL A 230 12.01 -16.71 -6.81
C VAL A 230 10.89 -17.72 -6.54
N GLY A 231 11.21 -19.02 -6.45
CA GLY A 231 10.23 -20.07 -6.21
C GLY A 231 9.53 -19.92 -4.86
N GLN A 232 10.29 -19.59 -3.81
CA GLN A 232 9.75 -19.34 -2.48
C GLN A 232 8.79 -18.14 -2.50
N LEU A 233 9.24 -16.97 -2.95
CA LEU A 233 8.42 -15.76 -2.98
C LEU A 233 7.17 -15.94 -3.85
N SER A 234 7.29 -16.66 -4.97
CA SER A 234 6.13 -16.96 -5.83
C SER A 234 5.09 -17.82 -5.12
N THR A 235 5.53 -18.76 -4.29
CA THR A 235 4.65 -19.61 -3.47
C THR A 235 3.96 -18.77 -2.39
N GLU A 236 4.70 -17.91 -1.70
CA GLU A 236 4.17 -17.00 -0.67
C GLU A 236 3.11 -16.04 -1.27
N ILE A 237 3.39 -15.45 -2.44
CA ILE A 237 2.42 -14.60 -3.15
C ILE A 237 1.20 -15.41 -3.60
N THR A 238 1.39 -16.65 -4.06
CA THR A 238 0.27 -17.54 -4.45
C THR A 238 -0.62 -17.84 -3.24
N GLU A 239 -0.02 -18.16 -2.10
CA GLU A 239 -0.73 -18.39 -0.84
C GLU A 239 -1.52 -17.15 -0.41
N MET A 240 -0.91 -15.97 -0.52
CA MET A 240 -1.54 -14.70 -0.17
C MET A 240 -2.82 -14.44 -0.99
N PHE A 241 -2.82 -14.76 -2.28
CA PHE A 241 -3.98 -14.58 -3.16
C PHE A 241 -4.97 -15.76 -3.13
N LEU A 242 -4.60 -16.90 -2.53
CA LEU A 242 -5.42 -18.11 -2.52
C LEU A 242 -6.83 -17.91 -1.91
N PRO A 243 -7.02 -17.15 -0.81
CA PRO A 243 -8.36 -16.85 -0.31
C PRO A 243 -9.22 -16.13 -1.35
N LEU A 244 -8.66 -15.15 -2.08
CA LEU A 244 -9.40 -14.40 -3.09
C LEU A 244 -9.74 -15.27 -4.31
N ILE A 245 -8.77 -16.07 -4.77
CA ILE A 245 -8.95 -17.07 -5.84
C ILE A 245 -10.12 -18.01 -5.49
N ASN A 246 -10.11 -18.55 -4.26
CA ASN A 246 -11.14 -19.48 -3.81
C ASN A 246 -12.51 -18.81 -3.67
N LEU A 247 -12.59 -17.60 -3.11
CA LEU A 247 -13.85 -16.87 -3.00
C LEU A 247 -14.47 -16.60 -4.38
N GLN A 248 -13.67 -16.18 -5.35
CA GLN A 248 -14.16 -15.95 -6.70
C GLN A 248 -14.66 -17.24 -7.34
N GLY A 249 -13.88 -18.32 -7.31
CA GLY A 249 -14.31 -19.58 -7.89
C GLY A 249 -15.56 -20.18 -7.22
N GLN A 250 -15.72 -19.99 -5.91
CA GLN A 250 -16.94 -20.38 -5.19
C GLN A 250 -18.17 -19.57 -5.63
N ALA A 251 -17.96 -18.30 -5.98
CA ALA A 251 -19.04 -17.43 -6.44
C ALA A 251 -19.50 -17.74 -7.88
N ALA A 252 -18.64 -18.36 -8.70
CA ALA A 252 -18.98 -18.84 -10.04
C ALA A 252 -18.47 -20.28 -10.28
N PRO A 253 -19.11 -21.29 -9.67
CA PRO A 253 -18.62 -22.68 -9.70
C PRO A 253 -18.76 -23.34 -11.08
N HIS A 254 -19.62 -22.81 -11.93
CA HIS A 254 -19.88 -23.31 -13.29
C HIS A 254 -19.04 -22.64 -14.36
N ASP A 255 -18.28 -21.60 -14.01
CA ASP A 255 -17.39 -20.90 -14.92
C ASP A 255 -16.05 -21.63 -15.04
N ASP A 256 -15.48 -21.60 -16.23
CA ASP A 256 -14.17 -22.15 -16.51
C ASP A 256 -13.10 -21.40 -15.70
N TRP A 257 -12.45 -22.10 -14.77
CA TRP A 257 -11.42 -21.50 -13.90
C TRP A 257 -10.03 -22.06 -14.23
N PRO A 258 -9.02 -21.19 -14.50
CA PRO A 258 -7.66 -21.61 -14.87
C PRO A 258 -7.01 -22.37 -13.72
N GLU A 259 -6.26 -23.45 -13.95
CA GLU A 259 -5.65 -24.25 -12.88
C GLU A 259 -4.73 -23.43 -11.95
N LEU A 260 -4.56 -23.85 -10.69
CA LEU A 260 -3.69 -23.12 -9.75
C LEU A 260 -2.24 -23.06 -10.27
N THR A 261 -1.80 -24.12 -10.95
CA THR A 261 -0.47 -24.19 -11.57
C THR A 261 -0.29 -23.12 -12.66
N GLU A 262 -1.31 -22.78 -13.44
CA GLU A 262 -1.24 -21.69 -14.44
C GLU A 262 -1.05 -20.33 -13.75
N ILE A 263 -1.84 -20.07 -12.70
CA ILE A 263 -1.76 -18.82 -11.94
C ILE A 263 -0.38 -18.69 -11.28
N HIS A 264 0.07 -19.76 -10.61
CA HIS A 264 1.38 -19.81 -9.96
C HIS A 264 2.53 -19.65 -10.96
N GLN A 265 2.42 -20.24 -12.15
CA GLN A 265 3.41 -20.08 -13.21
C GLN A 265 3.54 -18.62 -13.66
N GLN A 266 2.43 -17.89 -13.77
CA GLN A 266 2.47 -16.46 -14.12
C GLN A 266 3.02 -15.60 -12.98
N ILE A 267 2.67 -15.90 -11.72
CA ILE A 267 3.29 -15.26 -10.55
C ILE A 267 4.80 -15.47 -10.60
N PHE A 268 5.24 -16.70 -10.84
CA PHE A 268 6.65 -17.06 -10.94
C PHE A 268 7.39 -16.27 -12.01
N HIS A 269 6.79 -16.08 -13.19
CA HIS A 269 7.38 -15.26 -14.24
C HIS A 269 7.49 -13.78 -13.87
N ILE A 270 6.45 -13.22 -13.25
CA ILE A 270 6.47 -11.82 -12.79
C ILE A 270 7.58 -11.62 -11.75
N VAL A 271 7.67 -12.51 -10.76
CA VAL A 271 8.71 -12.46 -9.73
C VAL A 271 10.09 -12.62 -10.35
N SER A 272 10.26 -13.53 -11.31
CA SER A 272 11.53 -13.71 -12.04
C SER A 272 11.96 -12.44 -12.76
N ILE A 273 11.04 -11.75 -13.45
CA ILE A 273 11.33 -10.49 -14.15
C ILE A 273 11.73 -9.40 -13.16
N ALA A 274 10.97 -9.25 -12.06
CA ALA A 274 11.28 -8.26 -11.02
C ALA A 274 12.62 -8.54 -10.34
N ALA A 275 12.92 -9.81 -10.03
CA ALA A 275 14.18 -10.23 -9.42
C ALA A 275 15.37 -9.97 -10.34
N TYR A 276 15.27 -10.30 -11.61
CA TYR A 276 16.31 -10.02 -12.60
C TYR A 276 16.55 -8.51 -12.78
N LEU A 277 15.47 -7.73 -12.86
CA LEU A 277 15.56 -6.27 -12.88
C LEU A 277 16.23 -5.73 -11.61
N SER A 278 15.91 -6.25 -10.43
CA SER A 278 16.54 -5.85 -9.16
C SER A 278 18.05 -6.09 -9.18
N ILE A 279 18.52 -7.22 -9.71
CA ILE A 279 19.96 -7.49 -9.87
C ILE A 279 20.63 -6.40 -10.72
N ILE A 280 20.05 -6.05 -11.88
CA ILE A 280 20.59 -5.01 -12.76
C ILE A 280 20.63 -3.65 -12.04
N ILE A 281 19.59 -3.32 -11.29
CA ILE A 281 19.52 -2.08 -10.50
C ILE A 281 20.62 -2.05 -9.42
N ARG A 282 20.91 -3.19 -8.79
CA ARG A 282 21.94 -3.28 -7.74
C ARG A 282 23.36 -3.26 -8.27
N ARG A 283 23.57 -3.55 -9.56
CA ARG A 283 24.86 -3.40 -10.26
C ARG A 283 25.15 -1.96 -10.69
N SER A 284 24.10 -1.17 -10.91
CA SER A 284 24.17 0.24 -11.33
C SER A 284 24.77 1.13 -10.24
N GLU A 285 25.39 2.22 -10.67
CA GLU A 285 25.93 3.25 -9.77
C GLU A 285 24.88 4.32 -9.43
N THR A 286 23.71 4.25 -10.05
CA THR A 286 22.62 5.20 -9.88
C THR A 286 21.66 4.79 -8.77
N ILE A 287 21.09 5.80 -8.11
CA ILE A 287 20.09 5.57 -7.06
C ILE A 287 18.71 5.52 -7.71
N ILE A 288 17.97 4.44 -7.46
CA ILE A 288 16.58 4.32 -7.89
C ILE A 288 15.67 4.50 -6.67
N ASP A 289 14.84 5.54 -6.74
CA ASP A 289 13.82 5.88 -5.75
C ASP A 289 12.46 5.31 -6.17
N TYR A 290 11.83 4.58 -5.25
CA TYR A 290 10.50 3.99 -5.40
C TYR A 290 9.53 4.71 -4.48
N PHE A 291 8.55 5.41 -5.05
CA PHE A 291 7.58 6.16 -4.27
C PHE A 291 6.16 5.73 -4.61
N MET A 292 5.52 5.01 -3.69
CA MET A 292 4.08 4.76 -3.78
C MET A 292 3.30 6.02 -3.38
N ALA A 293 2.30 6.36 -4.21
CA ALA A 293 1.46 7.53 -3.96
C ALA A 293 0.71 7.37 -2.63
N PRO A 294 0.78 8.34 -1.70
CA PRO A 294 0.06 8.27 -0.45
C PRO A 294 -1.46 8.24 -0.72
N LEU A 295 -2.18 7.36 -0.02
CA LEU A 295 -3.63 7.27 -0.14
C LEU A 295 -4.29 8.58 0.35
N GLY A 296 -5.36 9.00 -0.32
CA GLY A 296 -6.05 10.26 -0.02
C GLY A 296 -5.30 11.53 -0.45
N SER A 297 -4.04 11.42 -0.91
CA SER A 297 -3.31 12.55 -1.47
C SER A 297 -3.97 13.06 -2.75
N GLN A 298 -3.78 14.35 -3.03
CA GLN A 298 -4.32 14.98 -4.22
C GLN A 298 -3.62 14.48 -5.49
N TRP A 299 -4.26 14.70 -6.64
CA TRP A 299 -3.64 14.49 -7.94
C TRP A 299 -2.25 15.14 -8.02
N GLY A 300 -1.31 14.42 -8.64
CA GLY A 300 0.07 14.88 -8.80
C GLY A 300 0.55 14.69 -10.25
N PRO A 301 1.42 15.57 -10.77
CA PRO A 301 1.88 15.52 -12.17
C PRO A 301 2.73 14.28 -12.49
N THR A 302 3.26 13.62 -11.46
CA THR A 302 4.06 12.39 -11.56
C THR A 302 3.21 11.11 -11.57
N HIS A 303 1.89 11.23 -11.54
CA HIS A 303 0.95 10.12 -11.56
C HIS A 303 0.25 9.99 -12.91
N VAL A 304 -0.18 8.78 -13.23
CA VAL A 304 -1.09 8.49 -14.35
C VAL A 304 -2.31 7.76 -13.81
N GLU A 305 -3.48 8.28 -14.16
CA GLU A 305 -4.76 7.63 -13.88
C GLU A 305 -4.95 6.43 -14.81
N GLU A 306 -5.08 5.25 -14.22
CA GLU A 306 -5.21 3.99 -14.97
C GLU A 306 -6.66 3.58 -15.26
N ASN A 307 -7.63 4.07 -14.49
CA ASN A 307 -9.03 3.70 -14.62
C ASN A 307 -9.95 4.91 -14.40
N ILE A 308 -10.06 5.73 -15.44
CA ILE A 308 -10.89 6.95 -15.43
C ILE A 308 -12.37 6.67 -15.11
N GLY A 309 -12.86 5.46 -15.37
CA GLY A 309 -14.22 5.04 -15.06
C GLY A 309 -14.51 5.05 -13.55
N ILE A 310 -13.54 4.66 -12.72
CA ILE A 310 -13.70 4.67 -11.26
C ILE A 310 -13.86 6.11 -10.76
N TYR A 311 -13.00 7.03 -11.21
CA TYR A 311 -13.11 8.44 -10.86
C TYR A 311 -14.43 9.06 -11.34
N HIS A 312 -14.87 8.74 -12.55
CA HIS A 312 -16.12 9.25 -13.10
C HIS A 312 -17.33 8.77 -12.28
N ASN A 313 -17.41 7.47 -11.98
CA ASN A 313 -18.50 6.89 -11.21
C ASN A 313 -18.55 7.47 -9.80
N SER A 314 -17.38 7.60 -9.17
CA SER A 314 -17.21 8.29 -7.89
C SER A 314 -17.76 9.72 -7.95
N ARG A 315 -17.35 10.50 -8.95
CA ARG A 315 -17.81 11.89 -9.14
C ARG A 315 -19.32 11.98 -9.27
N VAL A 316 -19.94 11.15 -10.11
CA VAL A 316 -21.39 11.16 -10.32
C VAL A 316 -22.15 10.88 -9.02
N ALA A 317 -21.77 9.81 -8.32
CA ALA A 317 -22.47 9.42 -7.10
C ALA A 317 -22.23 10.40 -5.94
N VAL A 318 -21.03 10.97 -5.84
CA VAL A 318 -20.71 12.01 -4.85
C VAL A 318 -21.48 13.30 -5.12
N VAL A 319 -21.58 13.75 -6.37
CA VAL A 319 -22.34 14.95 -6.73
C VAL A 319 -23.82 14.78 -6.39
N ALA A 320 -24.39 13.61 -6.73
CA ALA A 320 -25.77 13.31 -6.36
C ALA A 320 -25.98 13.32 -4.84
N GLN A 321 -25.01 12.82 -4.06
CA GLN A 321 -25.06 12.86 -2.60
C GLN A 321 -24.96 14.31 -2.05
N ASP A 322 -24.07 15.13 -2.61
CA ASP A 322 -23.96 16.55 -2.23
C ASP A 322 -25.24 17.32 -2.54
N ASP A 323 -25.88 17.06 -3.69
CA ASP A 323 -27.18 17.64 -4.05
C ASP A 323 -28.26 17.25 -3.01
N LEU A 324 -28.32 15.97 -2.61
CA LEU A 324 -29.25 15.49 -1.59
C LEU A 324 -29.00 16.11 -0.21
N ASP A 325 -27.74 16.24 0.19
CA ASP A 325 -27.37 16.82 1.48
C ASP A 325 -27.64 18.33 1.53
N GLU A 326 -27.47 19.03 0.41
CA GLU A 326 -27.85 20.43 0.26
C GLU A 326 -29.38 20.62 0.40
N GLU A 327 -30.18 19.79 -0.27
CA GLU A 327 -31.65 19.83 -0.14
C GLU A 327 -32.11 19.51 1.29
N ARG A 328 -31.50 18.50 1.93
CA ARG A 328 -31.75 18.20 3.35
C ARG A 328 -31.42 19.38 4.25
N ALA A 329 -30.31 20.07 3.99
CA ALA A 329 -29.93 21.25 4.76
C ALA A 329 -30.90 22.43 4.55
N LYS A 330 -31.39 22.66 3.32
CA LYS A 330 -32.42 23.66 3.03
C LYS A 330 -33.72 23.38 3.80
N VAL A 331 -34.17 22.12 3.80
CA VAL A 331 -35.34 21.68 4.58
C VAL A 331 -35.12 21.82 6.08
N ALA A 332 -33.94 21.46 6.59
CA ALA A 332 -33.62 21.61 8.01
C ALA A 332 -33.58 23.08 8.43
N LYS A 333 -33.03 23.96 7.59
CA LYS A 333 -32.99 25.41 7.80
C LYS A 333 -34.41 26.00 7.82
N SER A 334 -35.25 25.68 6.84
CA SER A 334 -36.63 26.20 6.80
C SER A 334 -37.46 25.71 8.00
N LEU A 335 -37.26 24.46 8.42
CA LEU A 335 -37.91 23.90 9.60
C LEU A 335 -37.42 24.55 10.90
N ALA A 336 -36.13 24.85 11.01
CA ALA A 336 -35.55 25.59 12.14
C ALA A 336 -36.09 27.02 12.20
N GLU A 337 -36.18 27.72 11.06
CA GLU A 337 -36.76 29.06 10.96
C GLU A 337 -38.26 29.07 11.31
N ALA A 338 -39.02 28.07 10.86
CA ALA A 338 -40.43 27.90 11.22
C ALA A 338 -40.59 27.68 12.74
N ARG A 339 -39.77 26.80 13.34
CA ARG A 339 -39.76 26.57 14.79
C ARG A 339 -39.41 27.86 15.57
N ALA A 340 -38.42 28.61 15.11
CA ALA A 340 -38.02 29.87 15.74
C ALA A 340 -39.17 30.90 15.72
N LYS A 341 -39.92 30.98 14.61
CA LYS A 341 -41.12 31.84 14.50
C LYS A 341 -42.22 31.40 15.49
N THR A 342 -42.53 30.11 15.59
CA THR A 342 -43.56 29.60 16.51
C THR A 342 -43.18 29.77 17.99
N LEU A 343 -41.90 29.59 18.34
CA LEU A 343 -41.40 29.83 19.70
C LEU A 343 -41.41 31.32 20.09
N SER A 344 -41.29 32.24 19.11
CA SER A 344 -41.26 33.68 19.36
C SER A 344 -42.60 34.26 19.84
N THR A 345 -43.71 33.57 19.57
CA THR A 345 -45.08 34.00 19.89
C THR A 345 -45.61 33.59 21.27
N GLY A 346 -44.86 32.83 22.09
CA GLY A 346 -45.39 32.29 23.36
C GLY A 346 -44.45 32.21 24.57
N LEU A 347 -43.17 32.60 24.48
CA LEU A 347 -42.21 32.45 25.59
C LEU A 347 -41.54 33.80 26.00
N PRO A 348 -41.34 34.06 27.31
CA PRO A 348 -40.66 35.25 27.81
C PRO A 348 -39.23 35.39 27.25
N SER A 349 -38.78 36.64 27.06
CA SER A 349 -37.50 37.00 26.42
C SER A 349 -36.26 36.33 27.03
N LEU A 350 -36.32 35.95 28.30
CA LEU A 350 -35.22 35.37 29.07
C LEU A 350 -34.87 33.92 28.64
N TYR A 351 -35.87 33.14 28.18
CA TYR A 351 -35.64 31.79 27.62
C TYR A 351 -35.15 31.82 26.17
N ARG A 352 -35.36 32.92 25.46
CA ARG A 352 -34.95 33.10 24.05
C ARG A 352 -33.43 33.16 23.89
N GLY A 353 -32.72 33.74 24.87
CA GLY A 353 -31.25 33.81 24.87
C GLY A 353 -30.54 32.49 25.22
N ILE A 354 -31.18 31.64 26.03
CA ILE A 354 -30.63 30.36 26.48
C ILE A 354 -30.89 29.25 25.44
N MET A 355 -32.06 29.27 24.78
CA MET A 355 -32.45 28.26 23.76
C MET A 355 -32.18 28.70 22.31
N GLY A 356 -32.02 30.00 22.04
CA GLY A 356 -31.91 30.56 20.69
C GLY A 356 -30.50 30.64 20.10
N GLY A 357 -29.52 30.02 20.76
CA GLY A 357 -28.11 30.05 20.35
C GLY A 357 -27.71 29.06 19.26
N ASN A 358 -28.63 28.28 18.69
CA ASN A 358 -28.31 27.47 17.52
C ASN A 358 -28.23 28.39 16.30
N LYS A 359 -27.06 29.02 16.09
CA LYS A 359 -26.70 29.57 14.77
C LYS A 359 -26.98 28.45 13.77
N VAL A 360 -27.95 28.65 12.90
CA VAL A 360 -28.18 27.74 11.78
C VAL A 360 -26.92 27.81 10.94
N VAL A 361 -26.06 26.79 11.10
CA VAL A 361 -24.85 26.66 10.31
C VAL A 361 -25.33 26.46 8.88
N GLU A 362 -25.09 27.46 8.05
CA GLU A 362 -25.41 27.38 6.63
C GLU A 362 -24.58 26.27 6.01
N TYR A 363 -25.26 25.30 5.41
CA TYR A 363 -24.58 24.22 4.70
C TYR A 363 -23.78 24.82 3.54
N ARG A 364 -22.47 24.57 3.56
CA ARG A 364 -21.58 24.92 2.46
C ARG A 364 -21.19 23.64 1.75
N ARG A 365 -21.44 23.59 0.44
CA ARG A 365 -21.03 22.48 -0.40
C ARG A 365 -19.50 22.27 -0.26
N PRO A 366 -19.04 21.04 0.03
CA PRO A 366 -17.62 20.76 0.13
C PRO A 366 -16.88 21.02 -1.19
N ILE A 367 -15.68 21.59 -1.11
CA ILE A 367 -14.77 21.63 -2.27
C ILE A 367 -14.16 20.24 -2.44
N ARG A 368 -14.12 19.76 -3.69
CA ARG A 368 -13.72 18.40 -4.03
C ARG A 368 -12.62 18.37 -5.07
N THR A 369 -11.72 17.40 -4.93
CA THR A 369 -10.56 17.19 -5.79
C THR A 369 -10.36 15.71 -6.06
N ALA A 370 -9.60 15.38 -7.10
CA ALA A 370 -9.20 14.00 -7.36
C ALA A 370 -8.21 13.54 -6.29
N LYS A 371 -8.54 12.42 -5.62
CA LYS A 371 -7.77 11.86 -4.52
C LYS A 371 -7.40 10.41 -4.75
N VAL A 372 -6.16 10.04 -4.41
CA VAL A 372 -5.64 8.68 -4.65
C VAL A 372 -6.46 7.68 -3.85
N GLY A 373 -7.20 6.82 -4.55
CA GLY A 373 -7.93 5.71 -3.96
C GLY A 373 -7.12 4.43 -3.93
N ILE A 374 -6.54 4.05 -5.07
CA ILE A 374 -5.72 2.84 -5.21
C ILE A 374 -4.36 3.21 -5.80
N ALA A 375 -3.28 2.84 -5.11
CA ALA A 375 -1.91 2.96 -5.60
C ALA A 375 -1.48 1.62 -6.23
N MET A 376 -1.42 1.58 -7.56
CA MET A 376 -1.17 0.35 -8.33
C MET A 376 0.31 0.08 -8.57
N PHE A 377 1.09 1.14 -8.85
CA PHE A 377 2.54 1.04 -9.09
C PHE A 377 3.26 2.32 -8.69
N PRO A 378 4.47 2.25 -8.10
CA PRO A 378 5.18 3.43 -7.62
C PRO A 378 5.64 4.34 -8.77
N ARG A 379 5.83 5.62 -8.45
CA ARG A 379 6.72 6.50 -9.21
C ARG A 379 8.14 5.96 -9.08
N ILE A 380 8.86 5.89 -10.20
CA ILE A 380 10.28 5.57 -10.22
C ILE A 380 11.05 6.81 -10.67
N LYS A 381 11.98 7.25 -9.82
CA LYS A 381 12.98 8.25 -10.19
C LYS A 381 14.36 7.65 -10.11
N ARG A 382 15.24 8.14 -10.98
CA ARG A 382 16.64 7.76 -11.00
C ARG A 382 17.47 9.00 -10.77
N HIS A 383 18.42 8.88 -9.86
CA HIS A 383 19.34 9.95 -9.51
C HIS A 383 20.75 9.54 -9.96
N ARG A 384 21.38 10.42 -10.74
CA ARG A 384 22.71 10.23 -11.29
C ARG A 384 23.56 11.48 -11.10
N THR A 385 24.86 11.29 -10.89
CA THR A 385 25.85 12.38 -10.90
C THR A 385 26.35 12.62 -12.33
N LEU A 386 26.46 13.89 -12.74
CA LEU A 386 26.94 14.25 -14.09
C LEU A 386 28.47 14.22 -14.25
N CYS A 387 29.23 13.80 -13.23
CA CYS A 387 30.69 13.71 -13.27
C CYS A 387 31.21 12.27 -13.25
N ASP A 388 32.43 12.13 -13.76
CA ASP A 388 33.23 10.90 -13.83
C ASP A 388 33.50 10.32 -12.43
N PRO A 389 33.25 9.02 -12.19
CA PRO A 389 33.49 8.39 -10.89
C PRO A 389 34.90 8.63 -10.35
N GLU A 390 35.92 8.80 -11.19
CA GLU A 390 37.31 8.98 -10.74
C GLU A 390 37.64 10.39 -10.22
N ARG A 391 36.77 11.39 -10.45
CA ARG A 391 36.94 12.78 -9.95
C ARG A 391 35.91 13.10 -8.86
N TRP A 392 36.01 12.37 -7.74
CA TRP A 392 35.13 12.48 -6.56
C TRP A 392 35.30 13.76 -5.72
N ASP A 393 36.14 14.70 -6.14
CA ASP A 393 36.51 15.92 -5.40
C ASP A 393 35.68 17.16 -5.77
N LYS A 394 34.87 17.12 -6.85
CA LYS A 394 34.07 18.28 -7.31
C LYS A 394 32.63 17.88 -7.66
N TRP A 395 31.75 17.94 -6.68
CA TRP A 395 30.31 17.83 -6.88
C TRP A 395 29.76 19.09 -7.55
N THR A 396 29.18 19.01 -8.75
CA THR A 396 28.56 20.21 -9.37
C THR A 396 27.22 20.03 -10.09
N ALA A 397 26.71 18.82 -10.37
CA ALA A 397 25.33 18.69 -10.83
C ALA A 397 24.73 17.27 -10.63
N GLU A 398 23.56 17.23 -9.98
CA GLU A 398 22.68 16.06 -9.92
C GLU A 398 21.75 16.06 -11.13
N HIS A 399 21.59 14.90 -11.75
CA HIS A 399 20.57 14.66 -12.76
C HIS A 399 19.51 13.73 -12.20
N GLU A 400 18.31 14.26 -12.01
CA GLU A 400 17.13 13.50 -11.64
C GLU A 400 16.31 13.22 -12.90
N SER A 401 16.08 11.94 -13.21
CA SER A 401 15.22 11.52 -14.32
C SER A 401 13.98 10.78 -13.82
N LEU A 402 12.82 11.17 -14.33
CA LEU A 402 11.56 10.48 -14.10
C LEU A 402 11.46 9.29 -15.04
N VAL A 403 11.93 8.13 -14.58
CA VAL A 403 11.93 6.88 -15.35
C VAL A 403 10.52 6.35 -15.56
N PHE A 404 9.69 6.41 -14.53
CA PHE A 404 8.33 5.87 -14.57
C PHE A 404 7.37 6.71 -13.72
N ARG A 405 6.22 7.06 -14.30
CA ARG A 405 5.14 7.74 -13.58
C ARG A 405 4.34 6.75 -12.74
N GLY A 406 4.04 7.12 -11.51
CA GLY A 406 3.24 6.28 -10.61
C GLY A 406 1.86 6.00 -11.19
N ARG A 407 1.33 4.80 -10.95
CA ARG A 407 0.05 4.35 -11.48
C ARG A 407 -0.95 4.30 -10.37
N VAL A 408 -2.04 5.04 -10.52
CA VAL A 408 -3.04 5.21 -9.47
C VAL A 408 -4.44 5.19 -10.06
N THR A 409 -5.41 5.02 -9.18
CA THR A 409 -6.81 5.28 -9.44
C THR A 409 -7.32 6.34 -8.50
N TYR A 410 -7.98 7.36 -9.03
CA TYR A 410 -8.57 8.46 -8.29
C TYR A 410 -10.05 8.21 -7.93
N TYR A 411 -10.47 8.79 -6.81
CA TYR A 411 -11.88 9.03 -6.48
C TYR A 411 -12.12 10.54 -6.27
N TYR A 412 -13.39 10.94 -6.21
CA TYR A 412 -13.80 12.35 -6.06
C TYR A 412 -13.96 12.74 -4.57
N GLY A 413 -12.82 12.98 -3.93
CA GLY A 413 -12.72 13.25 -2.49
C GLY A 413 -12.88 14.73 -2.12
N ARG A 414 -13.06 15.00 -0.82
CA ARG A 414 -13.06 16.37 -0.28
C ARG A 414 -11.64 16.92 -0.20
N GLU A 415 -11.42 18.18 -0.55
CA GLU A 415 -10.09 18.78 -0.58
C GLU A 415 -9.42 18.77 0.80
N HIS A 416 -10.13 19.25 1.82
CA HIS A 416 -9.67 19.39 3.21
C HIS A 416 -9.70 18.11 4.05
N ASP A 417 -9.92 16.95 3.43
CA ASP A 417 -9.87 15.64 4.09
C ASP A 417 -8.61 14.91 3.62
N PRO A 418 -7.42 15.20 4.18
CA PRO A 418 -6.14 14.76 3.62
C PRO A 418 -6.00 13.24 3.49
N LEU A 419 -6.79 12.46 4.23
CA LEU A 419 -6.75 11.00 4.21
C LEU A 419 -8.03 10.36 3.62
N GLY A 420 -9.14 11.09 3.49
CA GLY A 420 -10.45 10.46 3.24
C GLY A 420 -10.95 9.62 4.42
N LEU A 421 -10.23 9.65 5.55
CA LEU A 421 -10.36 8.76 6.70
C LEU A 421 -11.13 9.39 7.87
N ASP A 422 -11.41 10.69 7.84
CA ASP A 422 -12.06 11.39 8.96
C ASP A 422 -13.46 10.83 9.28
N GLN A 423 -14.01 9.95 8.44
CA GLN A 423 -15.37 9.41 8.59
C GLN A 423 -15.50 7.89 8.38
N LYS A 424 -14.44 7.12 8.11
CA LYS A 424 -14.58 5.68 7.79
C LYS A 424 -13.73 4.74 8.63
N PRO A 425 -14.29 3.56 8.98
CA PRO A 425 -13.55 2.55 9.69
C PRO A 425 -12.40 2.02 8.84
N THR A 426 -11.26 1.75 9.49
CA THR A 426 -10.16 0.99 8.89
C THR A 426 -10.67 -0.36 8.38
N LEU A 427 -9.96 -1.02 7.44
CA LEU A 427 -10.36 -2.35 6.97
C LEU A 427 -10.50 -3.35 8.13
N ALA A 428 -9.61 -3.26 9.13
CA ALA A 428 -9.68 -4.05 10.35
C ALA A 428 -11.00 -3.80 11.09
N GLU A 429 -11.35 -2.54 11.35
CA GLU A 429 -12.63 -2.18 11.96
C GLU A 429 -13.83 -2.57 11.09
N TYR A 430 -13.72 -2.53 9.76
CA TYR A 430 -14.80 -2.91 8.87
C TYR A 430 -15.16 -4.40 9.00
N ARG A 431 -14.14 -5.24 9.19
CA ARG A 431 -14.29 -6.70 9.34
C ARG A 431 -14.82 -7.12 10.71
N MET A 432 -14.62 -6.30 11.75
CA MET A 432 -15.08 -6.62 13.11
C MET A 432 -16.60 -6.79 13.19
N THR A 433 -17.02 -7.80 13.94
CA THR A 433 -18.41 -8.00 14.36
C THR A 433 -18.88 -6.86 15.28
N LYS A 434 -20.20 -6.68 15.41
CA LYS A 434 -20.77 -5.69 16.35
C LYS A 434 -20.26 -5.89 17.78
N TRP A 435 -20.11 -7.15 18.20
CA TRP A 435 -19.57 -7.48 19.51
C TRP A 435 -18.09 -7.08 19.60
N GLU A 436 -17.24 -7.46 18.65
CA GLU A 436 -15.83 -7.06 18.66
C GLU A 436 -15.63 -5.54 18.65
N LYS A 437 -16.48 -4.78 17.95
CA LYS A 437 -16.47 -3.31 18.00
C LYS A 437 -16.83 -2.77 19.38
N LEU A 438 -17.86 -3.34 20.01
CA LEU A 438 -18.24 -3.00 21.38
C LEU A 438 -17.09 -3.32 22.33
N TRP A 439 -16.44 -4.47 22.18
CA TRP A 439 -15.29 -4.86 22.99
C TRP A 439 -14.08 -3.95 22.74
N ALA A 440 -13.72 -3.64 21.50
CA ALA A 440 -12.62 -2.73 21.18
C ALA A 440 -12.86 -1.31 21.71
N ASN A 441 -14.09 -0.81 21.64
CA ASN A 441 -14.46 0.52 22.14
C ASN A 441 -14.61 0.59 23.67
N HIS A 442 -15.11 -0.47 24.31
CA HIS A 442 -15.28 -0.53 25.77
C HIS A 442 -14.07 -1.05 26.54
N TYR A 443 -13.16 -1.81 25.92
CA TYR A 443 -12.04 -2.45 26.58
C TYR A 443 -10.71 -1.91 26.07
N SER A 444 -10.54 -0.58 26.15
CA SER A 444 -9.20 -0.01 26.05
C SER A 444 -8.37 -0.39 27.29
N PRO A 445 -7.01 -0.35 27.24
CA PRO A 445 -6.16 -0.65 28.40
C PRO A 445 -6.53 0.14 29.66
N ARG A 446 -7.11 1.34 29.48
CA ARG A 446 -7.62 2.19 30.56
C ARG A 446 -8.85 1.60 31.25
N HIS A 447 -9.71 0.89 30.53
CA HIS A 447 -10.87 0.19 31.08
C HIS A 447 -10.45 -1.06 31.85
N TRP A 448 -9.42 -1.78 31.40
CA TRP A 448 -8.82 -2.86 32.18
C TRP A 448 -8.18 -2.36 33.47
N LEU A 449 -7.47 -1.23 33.42
CA LEU A 449 -6.97 -0.56 34.63
C LEU A 449 -8.12 -0.14 35.55
N LEU A 450 -9.21 0.44 35.02
CA LEU A 450 -10.39 0.79 35.81
C LEU A 450 -11.07 -0.44 36.44
N LEU A 451 -11.31 -1.50 35.67
CA LEU A 451 -11.89 -2.74 36.18
C LEU A 451 -10.99 -3.41 37.21
N LEU A 452 -9.67 -3.40 37.01
CA LEU A 452 -8.69 -3.85 38.00
C LEU A 452 -8.76 -3.01 39.28
N THR A 453 -8.81 -1.69 39.17
CA THR A 453 -8.92 -0.81 40.35
C THR A 453 -10.24 -1.01 41.09
N LEU A 454 -11.35 -1.19 40.37
CA LEU A 454 -12.67 -1.41 40.94
C LEU A 454 -12.77 -2.80 41.58
N PHE A 455 -12.17 -3.81 40.97
CA PHE A 455 -12.00 -5.15 41.54
C PHE A 455 -11.17 -5.13 42.83
N LEU A 456 -10.03 -4.43 42.83
CA LEU A 456 -9.21 -4.27 44.03
C LEU A 456 -9.95 -3.51 45.13
N LEU A 457 -10.76 -2.51 44.77
CA LEU A 457 -11.57 -1.72 45.72
C LEU A 457 -12.71 -2.57 46.31
N VAL A 458 -13.39 -3.38 45.50
CA VAL A 458 -14.39 -4.35 45.98
C VAL A 458 -13.75 -5.42 46.87
N LEU A 459 -12.57 -5.92 46.51
CA LEU A 459 -11.80 -6.86 47.33
C LEU A 459 -11.42 -6.24 48.69
N HIS A 460 -11.06 -4.95 48.69
CA HIS A 460 -10.73 -4.19 49.89
C HIS A 460 -11.97 -3.94 50.77
N LEU A 461 -13.13 -3.70 50.17
CA LEU A 461 -14.41 -3.53 50.87
C LEU A 461 -14.98 -4.85 51.40
N TRP A 462 -14.69 -5.98 50.74
CA TRP A 462 -15.09 -7.33 51.18
C TRP A 462 -14.11 -7.96 52.20
N GLN A 463 -12.96 -7.33 52.42
CA GLN A 463 -11.94 -7.73 53.36
C GLN A 463 -12.42 -7.98 54.81
N PRO A 464 -13.41 -7.24 55.37
CA PRO A 464 -13.86 -7.48 56.74
C PRO A 464 -14.70 -8.75 56.91
N TRP A 465 -15.26 -9.31 55.83
CA TRP A 465 -16.31 -10.34 55.90
C TRP A 465 -15.83 -11.76 55.67
N ILE A 466 -14.70 -11.99 54.97
CA ILE A 466 -14.33 -13.35 54.54
C ILE A 466 -13.01 -13.85 55.14
N PHE A 467 -12.00 -13.01 55.43
CA PHE A 467 -10.71 -13.52 55.93
C PHE A 467 -10.01 -12.53 56.87
N GLN A 468 -10.09 -12.79 58.18
CA GLN A 468 -9.38 -12.03 59.23
C GLN A 468 -7.84 -12.00 59.06
N ASN A 469 -7.27 -12.87 58.22
CA ASN A 469 -5.81 -12.98 58.02
C ASN A 469 -5.32 -12.44 56.66
N LEU A 470 -6.18 -11.85 55.81
CA LEU A 470 -5.77 -11.37 54.47
C LEU A 470 -5.11 -9.99 54.49
N THR A 471 -5.23 -9.22 55.59
CA THR A 471 -4.52 -7.93 55.77
C THR A 471 -3.02 -8.12 55.57
N ALA A 472 -2.41 -9.10 56.24
CA ALA A 472 -0.99 -9.38 56.14
C ALA A 472 -0.58 -9.85 54.73
N ALA A 473 -1.42 -10.66 54.08
CA ALA A 473 -1.16 -11.16 52.71
C ALA A 473 -1.28 -10.06 51.65
N LEU A 474 -2.25 -9.14 51.79
CA LEU A 474 -2.41 -7.98 50.90
C LEU A 474 -1.30 -6.95 51.11
N TYR A 475 -0.86 -6.71 52.36
CA TYR A 475 0.33 -5.89 52.61
C TYR A 475 1.60 -6.54 52.05
N ALA A 476 1.74 -7.87 52.17
CA ALA A 476 2.86 -8.60 51.58
C ALA A 476 2.84 -8.54 50.04
N LEU A 477 1.67 -8.69 49.41
CA LEU A 477 1.51 -8.59 47.95
C LEU A 477 1.74 -7.16 47.46
N ALA A 478 1.19 -6.14 48.14
CA ALA A 478 1.42 -4.74 47.82
C ALA A 478 2.89 -4.35 47.99
N PHE A 479 3.56 -4.88 49.02
CA PHE A 479 5.00 -4.72 49.19
C PHE A 479 5.79 -5.43 48.09
N LEU A 480 5.36 -6.62 47.65
CA LEU A 480 6.02 -7.37 46.58
C LEU A 480 5.83 -6.72 45.21
N VAL A 481 4.65 -6.14 44.93
CA VAL A 481 4.37 -5.30 43.75
C VAL A 481 5.19 -4.02 43.81
N PHE A 482 5.27 -3.35 44.97
CA PHE A 482 6.09 -2.16 45.14
C PHE A 482 7.59 -2.46 44.94
N VAL A 483 8.09 -3.57 45.49
CA VAL A 483 9.48 -4.02 45.32
C VAL A 483 9.78 -4.43 43.88
N THR A 484 8.86 -5.10 43.19
CA THR A 484 9.04 -5.49 41.78
C THR A 484 8.97 -4.30 40.84
N VAL A 485 8.02 -3.38 41.04
CA VAL A 485 7.95 -2.10 40.30
C VAL A 485 9.20 -1.27 40.57
N LYS A 486 9.64 -1.15 41.83
CA LYS A 486 10.89 -0.47 42.19
C LYS A 486 12.10 -1.13 41.53
N ARG A 487 12.21 -2.47 41.52
CA ARG A 487 13.29 -3.19 40.83
C ARG A 487 13.26 -3.00 39.31
N ILE A 488 12.08 -2.95 38.70
CA ILE A 488 11.92 -2.71 37.26
C ILE A 488 12.34 -1.26 36.94
N CYS A 489 11.90 -0.29 37.74
CA CYS A 489 12.28 1.11 37.61
C CYS A 489 13.79 1.36 37.86
N GLU A 490 14.39 0.68 38.84
CA GLU A 490 15.83 0.75 39.13
C GLU A 490 16.67 -0.01 38.09
N ALA A 491 16.18 -1.14 37.55
CA ALA A 491 16.82 -1.86 36.45
C ALA A 491 16.80 -1.05 35.14
N SER A 492 15.77 -0.25 34.89
CA SER A 492 15.74 0.70 33.78
C SER A 492 16.71 1.88 33.95
N ILE A 493 17.28 2.08 35.14
CA ILE A 493 18.28 3.14 35.39
C ILE A 493 19.73 2.62 35.24
N GLN A 494 19.98 1.32 35.32
CA GLN A 494 21.33 0.75 35.08
C GLN A 494 21.62 0.37 33.62
N ILE A 495 20.62 0.32 32.72
CA ILE A 495 20.85 0.05 31.29
C ILE A 495 21.24 1.33 30.49
N VAL A 496 21.17 2.53 31.09
CA VAL A 496 21.56 3.79 30.41
C VAL A 496 22.88 4.39 30.94
N ALA A 497 23.49 3.83 31.99
CA ALA A 497 24.74 4.35 32.57
C ALA A 497 26.03 3.62 32.12
N GLY A 498 25.97 2.72 31.13
CA GLY A 498 27.13 1.98 30.59
C GLY A 498 27.55 2.35 29.16
N LEU A 499 26.88 3.31 28.50
CA LEU A 499 27.09 3.63 27.08
C LEU A 499 27.19 5.14 26.81
N ILE A 500 27.82 5.89 27.71
CA ILE A 500 28.32 7.25 27.41
C ILE A 500 29.79 7.30 27.86
N GLY A 501 30.67 6.85 26.96
CA GLY A 501 32.09 7.17 27.03
C GLY A 501 32.31 8.63 26.66
N ASP A 502 33.01 9.32 27.55
CA ASP A 502 33.75 10.58 27.39
C ASP A 502 33.18 11.67 26.48
N ARG A 503 32.62 12.70 27.11
CA ARG A 503 32.71 14.07 26.57
C ARG A 503 33.30 15.01 27.61
N ALA A 504 34.42 15.61 27.20
CA ALA A 504 35.18 16.62 27.92
C ALA A 504 34.37 17.89 28.23
N GLN A 505 34.86 18.58 29.26
CA GLN A 505 34.35 19.81 29.87
C GLN A 505 34.17 21.02 28.94
N PRO A 506 33.43 22.06 29.38
CA PRO A 506 32.93 23.16 28.54
C PRO A 506 33.90 24.36 28.47
N THR A 507 33.79 25.14 27.39
CA THR A 507 34.32 26.51 27.29
C THR A 507 33.24 27.46 26.71
N PRO A 508 33.36 28.79 26.96
CA PRO A 508 32.24 29.69 27.29
C PRO A 508 31.71 30.50 26.07
N PRO A 509 30.71 31.41 26.24
CA PRO A 509 29.77 31.78 25.19
C PRO A 509 30.31 32.88 24.26
N GLY A 510 29.92 32.82 22.99
CA GLY A 510 30.20 33.90 22.05
C GLY A 510 29.58 33.70 20.69
N THR A 511 28.80 34.70 20.29
CA THR A 511 28.36 35.08 18.94
C THR A 511 27.33 34.20 18.21
N GLU A 512 26.11 34.72 18.23
CA GLU A 512 25.05 34.55 17.24
C GLU A 512 25.60 34.65 15.81
N SER A 513 25.17 33.74 14.94
CA SER A 513 24.95 34.06 13.52
C SER A 513 23.73 33.29 13.03
N GLU A 514 22.75 34.05 12.57
CA GLU A 514 21.64 33.62 11.71
C GLU A 514 22.10 32.66 10.60
N TYR A 515 21.21 31.76 10.18
CA TYR A 515 20.82 31.45 8.79
C TYR A 515 20.05 30.12 8.84
N VAL A 516 18.71 30.17 8.80
CA VAL A 516 17.83 30.14 7.61
C VAL A 516 17.42 28.72 7.24
N GLN A 517 16.10 28.55 7.28
CA GLN A 517 15.34 27.48 6.66
C GLN A 517 15.57 27.45 5.15
N THR A 518 15.83 26.27 4.62
CA THR A 518 15.24 25.79 3.35
C THR A 518 15.04 24.29 3.45
#